data_AF-A0A2V7YYB3-F1
#
_entry.id   AF-A0A2V7YYB3-F1
#
_cell.length_a   1.000
_cell.length_b   1.000
_cell.length_c   1.000
_cell.angle_alpha   90.00
_cell.angle_beta   90.00
_cell.angle_gamma   90.00
#
_symmetry.space_group_name_H-M   'P 1'
#
loop_
_entity.id
_entity.type
_entity.pdbx_description
1 polymer ?
#
loop_
_entity_poly.entity_id
_entity_poly.type
_entity_poly.pdbx_seq_one_letter_code
_entity_poly.pdbx_strand_id
1 'polypeptide(L)' 'MRVDLFDYELPAERIAQQPRPRGSSRLLALDRKTGAIAHRTFRDLPELLRPGDLLVRNDVRVRPARLFGRDEQDRFVEI' A
#
# COMPACT_ATOMS: atom_id res chain seq x y z
N MET A 1 -4.21 0.91 24.18
CA MET A 1 -4.17 -0.27 23.29
C MET A 1 -2.88 -1.02 23.59
N ARG A 2 -2.95 -2.34 23.82
CA ARG A 2 -1.79 -3.21 24.05
C ARG A 2 -1.17 -3.57 22.70
N VAL A 3 -0.04 -2.95 22.36
CA VAL A 3 0.58 -3.08 21.02
C VAL A 3 1.27 -4.43 20.81
N ASP A 4 1.67 -5.07 21.91
CA ASP A 4 2.26 -6.41 21.98
C ASP A 4 1.36 -7.51 21.40
N LEU A 5 0.02 -7.32 21.44
CA LEU A 5 -0.94 -8.29 20.90
C LEU A 5 -0.88 -8.44 19.36
N PHE A 6 -0.13 -7.57 18.68
CA PHE A 6 0.00 -7.54 17.23
C PHE A 6 1.44 -7.83 16.77
N ASP A 7 2.33 -8.17 17.69
CA ASP A 7 3.72 -8.48 17.38
C ASP A 7 3.86 -9.90 16.80
N TYR A 8 4.82 -10.07 15.89
CA TYR A 8 5.13 -11.37 15.27
C TYR A 8 6.57 -11.41 14.76
N GLU A 9 7.15 -12.60 14.72
CA GLU A 9 8.49 -12.79 14.17
C GLU A 9 8.50 -12.56 12.65
N LEU A 10 9.18 -11.51 12.20
CA LEU A 10 9.41 -11.20 10.79
C LEU A 10 10.91 -11.21 10.49
N PRO A 11 11.43 -12.29 9.87
CA PRO A 11 12.81 -12.31 9.42
C PRO A 11 13.08 -11.19 8.41
N ALA A 12 14.18 -10.47 8.58
CA ALA A 12 14.50 -9.28 7.79
C ALA A 12 14.59 -9.57 6.27
N GLU A 13 15.05 -10.76 5.92
CA GLU A 13 15.15 -11.24 4.54
C GLU A 13 13.79 -11.47 3.86
N ARG A 14 12.69 -11.54 4.62
CA ARG A 14 11.32 -11.62 4.10
C ARG A 14 10.71 -10.25 3.78
N ILE A 15 11.40 -9.16 4.11
CA ILE A 15 11.02 -7.79 3.73
C ILE A 15 11.52 -7.52 2.31
N ALA A 16 10.58 -7.34 1.38
CA ALA A 16 10.91 -7.07 -0.01
C ALA A 16 11.66 -5.74 -0.16
N GLN A 17 12.87 -5.79 -0.72
CA GLN A 17 13.70 -4.62 -0.98
C GLN A 17 13.35 -3.93 -2.31
N GLN A 18 12.73 -4.67 -3.23
CA GLN A 18 12.32 -4.20 -4.55
C GLN A 18 10.97 -4.81 -4.94
N PRO A 19 10.15 -4.09 -5.71
CA PRO A 19 8.89 -4.63 -6.20
C PRO A 19 9.12 -5.71 -7.25
N ARG A 20 8.21 -6.69 -7.29
CA ARG A 20 8.11 -7.66 -8.39
C ARG A 20 7.40 -7.02 -9.59
N PRO A 21 7.55 -7.57 -10.82
CA PRO A 21 6.74 -7.15 -11.96
C PRO A 21 5.25 -7.14 -11.61
N ARG A 22 4.51 -6.14 -12.09
CA ARG A 22 3.10 -5.95 -11.73
C ARG A 22 2.29 -7.23 -12.01
N GLY A 23 1.48 -7.63 -11.02
CA GLY A 23 0.66 -8.83 -11.07
C GLY A 23 1.39 -10.14 -10.73
N SER A 24 2.72 -10.18 -10.68
CA SER A 24 3.48 -11.41 -10.38
C SER A 24 3.75 -11.65 -8.90
N SER A 25 3.30 -10.75 -8.01
CA SER A 25 3.41 -10.92 -6.57
C SER A 25 2.48 -12.05 -6.09
N ARG A 26 2.87 -12.72 -5.00
CA ARG A 26 2.00 -13.67 -4.30
C ARG A 26 0.79 -12.93 -3.71
N LEU A 27 -0.34 -13.62 -3.65
CA LEU A 27 -1.58 -13.20 -3.02
C LEU A 27 -2.00 -14.27 -2.00
N LEU A 28 -2.12 -13.89 -0.73
CA LEU A 28 -2.70 -14.74 0.31
C LEU A 28 -4.20 -14.45 0.37
N ALA A 29 -5.03 -15.42 0.02
CA ALA A 29 -6.48 -15.33 0.18
C ALA A 29 -6.89 -16.04 1.47
N LEU A 30 -7.51 -15.29 2.39
CA LEU A 30 -8.02 -15.80 3.66
C LEU A 30 -9.54 -15.70 3.68
N ASP A 31 -10.22 -16.83 3.83
CA ASP A 31 -11.65 -16.84 4.09
C ASP A 31 -11.90 -16.48 5.56
N ARG A 32 -12.52 -15.32 5.81
CA ARG A 32 -12.74 -14.81 7.16
C ARG A 32 -13.69 -15.68 8.02
N LYS A 33 -14.61 -16.44 7.39
CA LYS A 33 -15.61 -17.23 8.12
C LYS A 33 -15.04 -18.58 8.55
N THR A 34 -14.25 -19.21 7.69
CA THR A 34 -13.75 -20.58 7.86
C THR A 34 -12.28 -20.63 8.29
N GLY A 35 -11.53 -19.55 8.09
CA GLY A 35 -10.08 -19.53 8.28
C GLY A 35 -9.30 -20.23 7.17
N ALA A 36 -9.96 -20.68 6.09
CA ALA A 36 -9.30 -21.35 4.99
C ALA A 36 -8.30 -20.41 4.29
N ILE A 37 -7.10 -20.92 4.02
CA ILE A 37 -6.02 -20.20 3.37
C ILE A 37 -5.79 -20.76 1.97
N ALA A 38 -5.70 -19.88 0.98
CA ALA A 38 -5.25 -20.22 -0.36
C ALA A 38 -4.07 -19.33 -0.78
N HIS A 39 -3.07 -19.97 -1.40
CA HIS A 39 -1.93 -19.27 -2.00
C HIS A 39 -2.19 -19.08 -3.50
N ARG A 40 -2.17 -17.83 -3.95
CA ARG A 40 -2.43 -17.41 -5.34
C ARG A 40 -1.37 -16.42 -5.82
N THR A 41 -1.53 -15.94 -7.05
CA THR A 41 -0.82 -14.78 -7.58
C THR A 41 -1.78 -13.60 -7.73
N PHE A 42 -1.24 -12.37 -7.77
CA PHE A 42 -2.09 -11.18 -7.87
C PHE A 42 -2.84 -11.09 -9.22
N ARG A 43 -2.37 -11.78 -10.26
CA ARG A 43 -3.11 -11.93 -11.53
C ARG A 43 -4.43 -12.67 -11.37
N ASP A 44 -4.56 -13.51 -10.35
CA ASP A 44 -5.76 -14.30 -10.08
C ASP A 44 -6.83 -13.51 -9.32
N LEU A 45 -6.56 -12.25 -8.95
CA LEU A 45 -7.50 -11.40 -8.21
C LEU A 45 -8.91 -11.33 -8.84
N PRO A 46 -9.08 -11.21 -10.18
CA PRO A 46 -10.41 -11.20 -10.78
C PRO A 46 -11.24 -12.45 -10.49
N GLU A 47 -10.61 -13.62 -10.28
CA GLU A 47 -11.31 -14.87 -9.96
C GLU A 47 -11.93 -14.87 -8.55
N LEU A 48 -11.46 -13.97 -7.67
CA LEU A 48 -11.96 -13.82 -6.30
C LEU A 48 -13.13 -12.84 -6.19
N LEU A 49 -13.41 -12.09 -7.26
CA LEU A 49 -14.44 -11.07 -7.30
C LEU A 49 -15.71 -11.62 -7.94
N ARG A 50 -16.85 -11.07 -7.54
CA ARG A 50 -18.16 -11.38 -8.12
C ARG A 50 -18.65 -10.22 -8.96
N PRO A 51 -19.48 -10.48 -9.99
CA PRO A 51 -20.19 -9.40 -10.67
C PRO A 51 -20.96 -8.55 -9.67
N GLY A 52 -20.75 -7.22 -9.73
CA GLY A 52 -21.33 -6.25 -8.81
C GLY A 52 -20.42 -5.81 -7.66
N ASP A 53 -19.26 -6.44 -7.46
CA ASP A 53 -18.27 -5.98 -6.48
C ASP A 53 -17.66 -4.63 -6.88
N LEU A 54 -17.45 -3.75 -5.90
CA LEU A 54 -16.82 -2.44 -6.09
C LEU A 54 -15.37 -2.46 -5.59
N LEU A 55 -14.43 -2.23 -6.50
CA LEU A 55 -13.03 -1.99 -6.13
C LEU A 55 -12.79 -0.50 -5.89
N VAL A 56 -12.61 -0.12 -4.63
CA VAL A 56 -12.23 1.24 -4.26
C VAL A 56 -10.71 1.34 -4.22
N ARG A 57 -10.14 2.18 -5.09
CA ARG A 57 -8.71 2.47 -5.13
C ARG A 57 -8.45 3.87 -4.61
N ASN A 58 -7.43 4.00 -3.76
CA ASN A 58 -6.93 5.31 -3.36
C ASN A 58 -6.13 5.92 -4.52
N ASP A 59 -6.56 7.08 -5.01
CA ASP A 59 -5.84 7.90 -5.98
C ASP A 59 -5.30 9.15 -5.25
N VAL A 60 -4.05 9.08 -4.78
CA VAL A 60 -3.43 10.16 -4.00
C VAL A 60 -2.97 11.28 -4.94
N ARG A 61 -3.29 12.53 -4.60
CA ARG A 61 -2.81 13.72 -5.30
C ARG A 61 -2.10 14.66 -4.35
N VAL A 62 -0.93 15.12 -4.74
CA VAL A 62 -0.20 16.17 -4.01
C VAL A 62 -0.90 17.49 -4.26
N ARG A 63 -1.18 18.23 -3.19
CA ARG A 63 -1.61 19.63 -3.30
C ARG A 63 -0.35 20.48 -3.49
N PRO A 64 -0.19 21.20 -4.60
CA PRO A 64 0.94 22.11 -4.74
C PRO A 64 0.79 23.23 -3.71
N ALA A 65 1.81 23.38 -2.86
CA ALA A 65 1.99 24.55 -2.02
C ALA A 65 3.28 25.19 -2.52
N ARG A 66 3.14 26.25 -3.32
CA ARG A 66 4.26 27.06 -3.79
C ARG A 66 4.16 28.40 -3.07
N LEU A 67 5.15 28.72 -2.28
CA LEU A 67 5.21 29.95 -1.51
C LEU A 67 6.25 30.87 -2.14
N PHE A 68 5.85 32.09 -2.45
CA PHE A 68 6.78 33.14 -2.84
C PHE A 68 6.93 34.09 -1.66
N GLY A 69 8.18 34.39 -1.29
CA GLY A 69 8.48 35.24 -0.16
C GLY A 69 9.73 36.06 -0.41
N ARG A 70 10.13 36.80 0.62
CA ARG A 70 11.42 37.47 0.67
C ARG A 70 12.17 37.00 1.91
N ASP A 71 13.48 36.80 1.78
CA ASP A 71 14.33 36.49 2.92
C ASP A 71 14.67 37.73 3.75
N GLU A 72 15.49 37.57 4.79
CA GLU A 72 15.92 38.67 5.66
C GLU A 72 16.74 39.74 4.92
N GLN A 73 17.28 39.43 3.74
CA GLN A 73 18.01 40.35 2.87
C GLN A 73 17.15 40.88 1.71
N ASP A 74 15.82 40.73 1.78
CA ASP A 74 14.84 41.19 0.79
C ASP A 74 14.95 40.50 -0.59
N ARG A 75 15.63 39.36 -0.67
CA ARG A 75 15.77 38.60 -1.91
C ARG A 75 14.53 37.77 -2.18
N PHE A 76 14.10 37.72 -3.43
CA PHE A 76 12.99 36.87 -3.85
C PHE A 76 13.34 35.39 -3.66
N VAL A 77 12.52 34.67 -2.90
CA VAL A 77 12.67 33.24 -2.67
C VAL A 77 11.37 32.51 -3.00
N GLU A 78 11.53 31.29 -3.51
CA GLU A 78 10.46 30.35 -3.75
C GLU A 78 10.68 29.12 -2.86
N ILE A 79 9.65 28.74 -2.12
CA ILE A 79 9.63 27.61 -1.18
C ILE A 79 8.52 26.64 -1.59
#